data_AF-A0A8T4J9D8-F1
#
_entry.id   AF-A0A8T4J9D8-F1
#
_cell.length_a   1.000
_cell.length_b   1.000
_cell.length_c   1.000
_cell.angle_alpha   90.00
_cell.angle_beta   90.00
_cell.angle_gamma   90.00
#
_symmetry.space_group_name_H-M   'P 1'
#
loop_
_entity.id
_entity.type
_entity.pdbx_description
1 polymer ?
#
loop_
_entity_poly.entity_id
_entity_poly.type
_entity_poly.pdbx_seq_one_letter_code
_entity_poly.pdbx_strand_id
1 'polypeptide(L)' 'AARWWGARRSALPVIADIHFQPKYVFAALDAGCAAVRVNPGNIKRFDDKVGDIARAAAQTGTPIRIGVNAGSLDQRLLRK' A
#
# COMPACT_ATOMS: atom_id res chain seq x y z
N ALA A 1 -13.20 -0.07 11.38
CA ALA A 1 -11.73 -0.14 11.48
C ALA A 1 -11.26 -1.38 10.72
N ALA A 2 -10.24 -1.27 9.86
CA ALA A 2 -9.66 -2.44 9.20
C ALA A 2 -9.05 -3.35 10.27
N ARG A 3 -9.49 -4.61 10.35
CA ARG A 3 -9.06 -5.56 11.36
C ARG A 3 -8.04 -6.54 10.75
N TRP A 4 -6.74 -6.31 10.99
CA TRP A 4 -5.62 -7.12 10.50
C TRP A 4 -5.23 -8.30 11.41
N TRP A 5 -6.21 -9.04 11.93
CA TRP A 5 -6.01 -9.95 13.08
C TRP A 5 -5.06 -11.13 12.78
N GLY A 6 -4.75 -11.38 11.51
CA GLY A 6 -3.99 -12.55 11.05
C GLY A 6 -2.52 -12.30 10.70
N ALA A 7 -2.04 -11.05 10.54
CA ALA A 7 -0.71 -10.82 9.99
C ALA A 7 0.42 -11.44 10.83
N ARG A 8 0.41 -11.22 12.15
CA ARG A 8 1.41 -11.79 13.09
C ARG A 8 1.12 -13.22 13.55
N ARG A 9 -0.08 -13.72 13.29
CA ARG A 9 -0.55 -15.06 13.72
C ARG A 9 -0.53 -16.10 12.60
N SER A 10 -0.35 -15.66 11.37
CA SER A 10 -0.27 -16.52 10.20
C SER A 10 1.09 -17.23 10.16
N ALA A 11 1.07 -18.52 9.86
CA ALA A 11 2.28 -19.27 9.54
C ALA A 11 2.92 -18.85 8.21
N LEU A 12 2.13 -18.19 7.34
CA LEU A 12 2.57 -17.68 6.03
C LEU A 12 2.69 -16.15 6.02
N PRO A 13 3.60 -15.56 5.22
CA PRO A 13 3.69 -14.12 5.05
C PRO A 13 2.38 -13.52 4.52
N VAL A 14 1.81 -12.57 5.25
CA VAL A 14 0.58 -11.88 4.84
C VAL A 14 0.91 -10.57 4.12
N ILE A 15 0.36 -10.40 2.92
CA ILE A 15 0.51 -9.18 2.11
C ILE A 15 -0.82 -8.41 2.13
N ALA A 16 -0.77 -7.12 2.47
CA ALA A 16 -1.95 -6.25 2.40
C ALA A 16 -2.09 -5.64 1.00
N ASP A 17 -3.28 -5.70 0.42
CA ASP A 17 -3.57 -5.09 -0.89
C ASP A 17 -4.48 -3.87 -0.75
N ILE A 18 -3.98 -2.70 -1.13
CA ILE A 18 -4.60 -1.40 -0.82
C ILE A 18 -4.77 -0.56 -2.08
N HIS A 19 -6.04 -0.22 -2.35
CA HIS A 19 -6.43 0.42 -3.60
C HIS A 19 -6.92 1.87 -3.45
N PHE A 20 -7.38 2.30 -2.27
CA PHE A 20 -8.15 3.56 -2.20
C PHE A 20 -7.68 4.53 -1.11
N GLN A 21 -7.55 4.08 0.15
CA GLN A 21 -7.27 4.99 1.27
C GLN A 21 -5.84 4.80 1.78
N PRO A 22 -4.96 5.84 1.69
CA PRO A 22 -3.58 5.76 2.17
C PRO A 22 -3.45 5.37 3.64
N LYS A 23 -4.42 5.77 4.47
CA LYS A 23 -4.43 5.45 5.92
C LYS A 23 -4.32 3.95 6.22
N TYR A 24 -4.79 3.09 5.31
CA TYR A 24 -4.69 1.64 5.50
C TYR A 24 -3.30 1.10 5.23
N VAL A 25 -2.45 1.83 4.50
CA VAL A 25 -1.03 1.46 4.31
C VAL A 25 -0.35 1.48 5.68
N PHE A 26 -0.47 2.58 6.42
CA PHE A 26 0.07 2.69 7.78
C PHE A 26 -0.49 1.62 8.71
N ALA A 27 -1.81 1.38 8.68
CA ALA A 27 -2.42 0.32 9.49
C ALA A 27 -1.89 -1.08 9.16
N ALA A 28 -1.54 -1.37 7.90
CA ALA A 28 -0.96 -2.65 7.48
C ALA A 28 0.51 -2.79 7.93
N LEU A 29 1.26 -1.70 7.89
CA LEU A 29 2.63 -1.65 8.42
C LEU A 29 2.63 -1.92 9.93
N ASP A 30 1.79 -1.22 10.70
CA ASP A 30 1.65 -1.41 12.15
C ASP A 30 1.21 -2.85 12.50
N ALA A 31 0.29 -3.41 11.71
CA ALA A 31 -0.19 -4.76 11.87
C ALA A 31 0.89 -5.83 11.66
N GLY A 32 2.04 -5.48 11.05
CA GLY A 32 3.14 -6.41 10.78
C GLY A 32 2.89 -7.26 9.53
N CYS A 33 2.24 -6.70 8.50
CA CYS A 33 2.20 -7.35 7.19
C CYS A 33 3.62 -7.49 6.63
N ALA A 34 3.89 -8.61 5.95
CA ALA A 34 5.19 -8.90 5.36
C ALA A 34 5.48 -8.04 4.12
N ALA A 35 4.43 -7.57 3.45
CA ALA A 35 4.54 -6.56 2.39
C ALA A 35 3.21 -5.80 2.27
N VAL A 36 3.25 -4.63 1.62
CA VAL A 36 2.05 -3.88 1.24
C VAL A 36 2.07 -3.62 -0.26
N ARG A 37 1.01 -4.03 -0.96
CA ARG A 37 0.79 -3.66 -2.36
C ARG A 37 -0.12 -2.44 -2.44
N VAL A 38 0.30 -1.47 -3.26
CA VAL A 38 -0.44 -0.23 -3.50
C VAL A 38 -0.69 -0.06 -4.99
N ASN A 39 -1.81 0.56 -5.35
CA ASN A 39 -2.10 1.01 -6.71
C ASN A 39 -2.28 2.54 -6.72
N PRO A 40 -1.25 3.33 -7.11
CA PRO A 40 -1.33 4.79 -7.11
C PRO A 40 -2.43 5.34 -8.03
N GLY A 41 -2.75 4.63 -9.11
CA GLY A 41 -3.79 5.04 -10.05
C GLY A 41 -5.21 5.13 -9.48
N ASN A 42 -5.49 4.38 -8.41
CA ASN A 42 -6.78 4.40 -7.71
C ASN A 42 -6.76 5.26 -6.44
N ILE A 43 -5.58 5.61 -5.93
CA ILE A 43 -5.44 6.38 -4.71
C ILE A 43 -5.25 7.85 -5.08
N LYS A 44 -6.35 8.61 -5.18
CA LYS A 44 -6.34 10.02 -5.62
C LYS A 44 -5.51 10.98 -4.73
N ARG A 45 -5.22 10.59 -3.48
CA ARG A 45 -4.33 11.31 -2.52
C ARG A 45 -3.08 10.48 -2.18
N PHE A 46 -2.53 9.78 -3.17
CA PHE A 46 -1.31 9.02 -2.96
C PHE A 46 -0.10 9.92 -3.08
N ASP A 47 -0.12 10.82 -4.07
CA ASP A 47 1.02 11.65 -4.45
C ASP A 47 1.52 12.50 -3.27
N ASP A 48 0.63 13.07 -2.46
CA ASP A 48 0.95 13.84 -1.25
C ASP A 48 1.38 12.97 -0.05
N LYS A 49 1.28 11.64 -0.17
CA LYS A 49 1.57 10.67 0.89
C LYS A 49 2.68 9.69 0.55
N VAL A 50 3.25 9.73 -0.65
CA VAL A 50 4.34 8.83 -1.08
C VAL A 50 5.52 8.91 -0.11
N GLY A 51 5.96 10.13 0.25
CA GLY A 51 7.10 10.33 1.16
C GLY A 51 6.83 9.76 2.56
N ASP A 52 5.64 10.01 3.10
CA ASP A 52 5.23 9.50 4.42
C ASP A 52 5.16 7.96 4.42
N ILE A 53 4.58 7.37 3.35
CA ILE A 53 4.48 5.91 3.18
C ILE A 53 5.86 5.27 3.05
N ALA A 54 6.74 5.85 2.22
CA ALA A 54 8.09 5.35 2.02
C ALA A 54 8.90 5.36 3.33
N ARG A 55 8.78 6.44 4.11
CA ARG A 55 9.43 6.55 5.42
C ARG A 55 8.90 5.52 6.42
N ALA A 56 7.58 5.38 6.52
CA ALA A 56 6.97 4.40 7.42
C ALA A 56 7.36 2.96 7.04
N ALA A 57 7.35 2.64 5.75
CA ALA A 57 7.76 1.33 5.25
C ALA A 57 9.24 1.02 5.53
N ALA A 58 10.11 2.03 5.39
CA ALA A 58 11.53 1.89 5.73
C ALA A 58 11.75 1.66 7.24
N GLN A 59 10.98 2.35 8.11
CA GLN A 59 11.05 2.18 9.55
C GLN A 59 10.65 0.78 10.02
N THR A 60 9.68 0.14 9.33
CA THR A 60 9.25 -1.22 9.66
C THR A 60 10.01 -2.30 8.88
N GLY A 61 10.89 -1.92 7.94
CA GLY A 61 11.54 -2.85 7.02
C GLY A 61 10.58 -3.57 6.08
N THR A 62 9.38 -3.05 5.88
CA THR A 62 8.32 -3.72 5.10
C THR A 62 8.40 -3.29 3.63
N PRO A 63 8.59 -4.22 2.68
CA PRO A 63 8.61 -3.89 1.26
C PRO A 63 7.24 -3.38 0.76
N ILE A 64 7.28 -2.37 -0.12
CA ILE A 64 6.13 -1.85 -0.84
C ILE A 64 6.17 -2.35 -2.29
N ARG A 65 5.08 -2.98 -2.74
CA ARG A 65 4.88 -3.38 -4.15
C ARG A 65 3.98 -2.37 -4.85
N ILE A 66 4.47 -1.75 -5.92
CA ILE A 66 3.65 -0.91 -6.80
C ILE A 66 2.97 -1.79 -7.84
N GLY A 67 1.64 -1.86 -7.82
CA GLY A 67 0.86 -2.64 -8.78
C GLY A 67 -0.09 -1.75 -9.56
N VAL A 68 0.28 -1.38 -10.78
CA VAL A 68 -0.52 -0.60 -11.72
C VAL A 68 -1.13 -1.54 -12.76
N ASN A 69 -2.35 -1.23 -13.24
CA ASN A 69 -2.97 -1.93 -14.36
C ASN A 69 -3.48 -0.91 -15.39
N ALA A 70 -3.77 -1.38 -16.62
CA ALA A 70 -4.22 -0.53 -17.71
C ALA A 70 -5.53 0.23 -17.39
N GLY A 71 -6.45 -0.38 -16.64
CA GLY A 71 -7.71 0.23 -16.24
C GLY A 71 -7.58 1.32 -15.17
N SER A 72 -6.45 1.38 -14.47
CA SER A 72 -6.14 2.39 -13.45
C SER A 72 -4.96 3.28 -13.85
N LEU A 73 -4.62 3.35 -15.14
CA LEU A 73 -3.52 4.19 -15.57
C LEU A 73 -3.90 5.66 -15.41
N ASP A 74 -2.97 6.47 -14.89
CA ASP A 74 -3.19 7.91 -14.75
C ASP A 74 -3.43 8.54 -16.13
N GLN A 75 -4.46 9.38 -16.24
CA GLN A 75 -4.81 10.09 -17.47
C GLN A 75 -3.70 11.01 -17.99
N ARG A 76 -2.76 11.42 -17.14
CA ARG A 76 -1.52 12.13 -17.53
C ARG A 76 -0.60 11.24 -18.36
N LEU A 77 -0.59 9.94 -18.08
CA LEU A 77 0.24 8.95 -18.79
C LEU A 77 -0.38 8.52 -20.11
N LEU A 78 -1.71 8.62 -20.24
CA LEU A 78 -2.44 8.30 -21.48
C LEU A 78 -2.37 9.41 -22.54
N ARG A 79 -2.10 10.64 -22.12
CA ARG A 79 -1.91 11.80 -23.00
C ARG A 79 -0.43 11.93 -23.36
N LYS A 80 0.05 11.06 -24.26
CA LYS A 80 1.37 11.14 -24.88
C LYS A 80 1.24 11.27 -26.39
#